data_AF-A0A0T2KWJ3-F1
#
_entry.id   AF-A0A0T2KWJ3-F1
#
_cell.length_a   1.000
_cell.length_b   1.000
_cell.length_c   1.000
_cell.angle_alpha   90.00
_cell.angle_beta   90.00
_cell.angle_gamma   90.00
#
_symmetry.space_group_name_H-M   'P 1'
#
loop_
_entity.id
_entity.type
_entity.pdbx_description
1 polymer ?
#
loop_
_entity_poly.entity_id
_entity_poly.type
_entity_poly.pdbx_seq_one_letter_code
_entity_poly.pdbx_strand_id
1 'polypeptide(L)' 'MTSDTSDAHEWWPYLSIGAKHAVLVAITDPLPEHVRDEIHMVTGRRLLDGAQLSEQDRLFIQTQIEPVD' A
#
# COMPACT_ATOMS: atom_id res chain seq x y z
N MET A 1 9.85 12.94 -16.87
CA MET A 1 9.96 11.95 -15.79
C MET A 1 8.54 11.61 -15.42
N THR A 2 8.05 10.48 -15.92
CA THR A 2 6.67 10.04 -15.75
C THR A 2 6.39 9.86 -14.27
N SER A 3 5.48 10.67 -13.74
CA SER A 3 4.92 10.51 -12.41
C SER A 3 4.20 9.17 -12.37
N ASP A 4 4.88 8.14 -11.86
CA ASP A 4 4.30 6.84 -11.59
C ASP A 4 3.49 6.97 -10.28
N THR A 5 2.22 7.31 -10.49
CA THR A 5 1.04 6.73 -9.80
C THR A 5 1.13 6.54 -8.28
N SER A 6 0.39 7.39 -7.55
CA SER A 6 -0.31 6.93 -6.35
C SER A 6 -1.15 5.71 -6.76
N ASP A 7 -0.76 4.51 -6.37
CA ASP A 7 -1.57 3.30 -6.62
C ASP A 7 -2.31 2.90 -5.34
N ALA A 8 -1.91 3.44 -4.19
CA ALA A 8 -2.53 3.13 -2.91
C ALA A 8 -4.05 3.38 -2.91
N HIS A 9 -4.56 4.37 -3.64
CA HIS A 9 -6.01 4.58 -3.73
C HIS A 9 -6.76 3.40 -4.38
N GLU A 10 -6.10 2.60 -5.23
CA GLU A 10 -6.71 1.48 -5.94
C GLU A 10 -6.78 0.22 -5.11
N TRP A 11 -5.86 0.02 -4.15
CA TRP A 11 -5.79 -1.20 -3.37
C TRP A 11 -6.03 -1.01 -1.88
N TRP A 12 -5.64 0.13 -1.29
CA TRP A 12 -5.77 0.39 0.14
C TRP A 12 -7.19 0.15 0.68
N PRO A 13 -8.29 0.63 0.04
CA PRO A 13 -9.63 0.40 0.56
C PRO A 13 -10.02 -1.08 0.63
N TYR A 14 -9.51 -1.88 -0.32
CA TYR A 14 -9.89 -3.27 -0.54
C TYR A 14 -8.99 -4.29 0.16
N LEU A 15 -7.85 -3.86 0.69
CA LEU A 15 -6.99 -4.74 1.49
C LEU A 15 -7.69 -5.22 2.76
N SER A 16 -7.35 -6.45 3.14
CA SER A 16 -7.75 -7.01 4.43
C SER A 16 -7.21 -6.16 5.59
N ILE A 17 -7.86 -6.24 6.75
CA ILE A 17 -7.38 -5.56 7.96
C ILE A 17 -5.95 -6.03 8.33
N GLY A 18 -5.66 -7.32 8.13
CA GLY A 18 -4.33 -7.88 8.35
C GLY A 18 -3.28 -7.25 7.43
N ALA A 19 -3.56 -7.17 6.13
CA ALA A 19 -2.67 -6.52 5.18
C ALA A 19 -2.51 -5.03 5.45
N LYS A 20 -3.58 -4.31 5.81
CA LYS A 20 -3.50 -2.89 6.22
C LYS A 20 -2.55 -2.70 7.41
N HIS A 21 -2.67 -3.52 8.46
CA HIS A 21 -1.74 -3.45 9.57
C HIS A 21 -0.29 -3.75 9.15
N ALA A 22 -0.08 -4.74 8.29
CA ALA A 22 1.26 -5.07 7.79
C ALA A 22 1.87 -3.94 6.97
N VAL A 23 1.07 -3.26 6.13
CA VAL A 23 1.49 -2.06 5.39
C VAL A 23 1.88 -0.94 6.36
N LEU A 24 1.12 -0.71 7.42
CA LEU A 24 1.41 0.32 8.42
C LEU A 24 2.69 0.04 9.21
N VAL A 25 2.95 -1.24 9.52
CA VAL A 25 4.21 -1.66 10.16
C VAL A 25 5.39 -1.49 9.20
N ALA A 26 5.20 -1.82 7.93
CA ALA A 26 6.23 -1.73 6.88
C ALA A 26 6.25 -0.36 6.16
N ILE A 27 5.82 0.73 6.81
CA ILE A 27 5.60 2.00 6.11
C ILE A 27 6.88 2.59 5.50
N THR A 28 8.03 2.36 6.13
CA THR A 28 9.37 2.72 5.65
C THR A 28 10.17 1.53 5.12
N ASP A 29 9.60 0.33 5.19
CA ASP A 29 10.27 -0.93 4.85
C ASP A 29 9.66 -1.54 3.59
N PRO A 30 10.29 -2.57 3.01
CA PRO A 30 9.69 -3.33 1.92
C PRO A 30 8.36 -3.98 2.31
N LEU A 31 7.40 -3.96 1.40
CA LEU A 31 6.11 -4.60 1.57
C LEU A 31 6.28 -6.13 1.66
N PRO A 32 5.73 -6.76 2.72
CA PRO A 32 5.83 -8.20 2.87
C PRO A 32 5.06 -8.93 1.76
N GLU A 33 5.46 -10.16 1.47
CA GLU A 33 4.91 -10.97 0.36
C GLU A 33 3.39 -11.05 0.38
N HIS A 34 2.79 -11.36 1.53
CA HIS A 34 1.33 -11.47 1.67
C HIS A 34 0.58 -10.17 1.31
N VAL A 35 1.17 -8.99 1.59
CA VAL A 35 0.59 -7.71 1.17
C VAL A 35 0.70 -7.54 -0.33
N ARG A 36 1.85 -7.87 -0.93
CA ARG A 36 2.05 -7.79 -2.39
C ARG A 36 1.12 -8.74 -3.14
N ASP A 37 0.83 -9.90 -2.58
CA ASP A 37 -0.15 -10.85 -3.13
C ASP A 37 -1.57 -10.29 -3.05
N GLU A 38 -1.98 -9.69 -1.93
CA GLU A 38 -3.30 -9.05 -1.86
C GLU A 38 -3.42 -7.87 -2.84
N ILE A 39 -2.37 -7.04 -2.96
CA ILE A 39 -2.34 -5.95 -3.95
C ILE A 39 -2.46 -6.51 -5.37
N HIS A 40 -1.80 -7.64 -5.66
CA HIS A 40 -1.95 -8.32 -6.94
C HIS A 40 -3.37 -8.84 -7.17
N MET A 41 -4.01 -9.41 -6.15
CA MET A 41 -5.40 -9.87 -6.24
C MET A 41 -6.39 -8.74 -6.51
N VAL A 42 -6.15 -7.54 -5.95
CA VAL A 42 -7.02 -6.37 -6.13
C VAL A 42 -6.77 -5.67 -7.46
N THR A 43 -5.51 -5.42 -7.81
CA THR A 43 -5.14 -4.58 -8.96
C THR A 43 -4.79 -5.36 -10.23
N GLY A 44 -4.59 -6.68 -10.11
CA GLY A 44 -4.03 -7.52 -11.17
C GLY A 44 -2.52 -7.30 -11.40
N ARG A 45 -1.88 -6.36 -10.69
CA ARG A 45 -0.46 -6.00 -10.86
C ARG A 45 0.41 -6.67 -9.81
N ARG A 46 1.45 -7.37 -10.25
CA ARG A 46 2.40 -8.03 -9.34
C ARG A 46 3.52 -7.06 -8.98
N LEU A 47 3.62 -6.73 -7.69
CA LEU A 47 4.73 -5.95 -7.15
C LEU A 47 6.00 -6.79 -7.04
N LEU A 48 7.13 -6.19 -7.40
CA LEU A 48 8.45 -6.84 -7.31
C LEU A 48 8.85 -7.12 -5.85
N ASP A 49 9.78 -8.06 -5.67
CA ASP A 49 10.43 -8.27 -4.38
C ASP A 49 11.17 -7.00 -3.96
N GLY A 50 11.01 -6.61 -2.71
CA GLY A 50 11.59 -5.37 -2.20
C GLY A 50 10.79 -4.10 -2.52
N ALA A 51 9.61 -4.21 -3.14
CA ALA A 51 8.75 -3.05 -3.41
C ALA A 51 8.41 -2.31 -2.10
N GLN A 52 8.57 -0.99 -2.12
CA GLN A 52 8.29 -0.11 -1.00
C GLN A 52 7.18 0.85 -1.39
N LEU A 53 6.49 1.40 -0.39
CA LEU A 53 5.56 2.50 -0.62
C LEU A 53 6.31 3.70 -1.17
N SER A 54 5.70 4.41 -2.12
CA SER A 54 6.15 5.75 -2.48
C SER A 54 5.86 6.73 -1.35
N GLU A 55 6.49 7.90 -1.36
CA GLU A 55 6.15 8.98 -0.43
C GLU A 55 4.67 9.40 -0.55
N GLN A 56 4.12 9.40 -1.77
CA GLN A 56 2.73 9.75 -2.01
C GLN A 56 1.76 8.70 -1.45
N ASP A 57 2.06 7.41 -1.63
CA ASP A 57 1.26 6.33 -1.05
C ASP A 57 1.27 6.40 0.48
N ARG A 58 2.44 6.66 1.07
CA ARG A 58 2.57 6.86 2.53
C ARG A 58 1.68 8.00 3.03
N LEU A 59 1.73 9.16 2.38
CA LEU A 59 0.91 10.32 2.74
C LEU A 59 -0.59 10.01 2.60
N PHE A 60 -1.00 9.36 1.51
CA PHE A 60 -2.39 8.96 1.31
C PHE A 60 -2.88 8.02 2.42
N ILE A 61 -2.11 6.97 2.72
CA ILE A 61 -2.44 6.00 3.76
C ILE A 61 -2.54 6.71 5.13
N GLN A 62 -1.60 7.60 5.44
CA GLN A 62 -1.61 8.39 6.68
C GLN A 62 -2.87 9.25 6.81
N THR A 63 -3.30 9.93 5.74
CA THR A 63 -4.55 10.71 5.77
C THR A 63 -5.78 9.83 5.95
N GLN A 64 -5.78 8.60 5.43
CA GLN A 64 -6.92 7.68 5.55
C GLN A 64 -7.03 7.01 6.92
N ILE A 65 -5.96 6.97 7.72
CA ILE A 65 -5.97 6.42 9.08
C ILE A 65 -6.22 7.47 10.17
N GLU A 66 -6.17 8.76 9.85
CA GLU A 66 -6.49 9.79 10.83
C GLU A 66 -7.93 9.56 11.33
N PRO A 67 -8.14 9.40 12.65
CA PRO A 67 -9.48 9.34 13.19
C PRO A 67 -10.14 10.67 12.89
N VAL A 68 -11.25 10.63 12.16
CA VAL A 68 -12.14 11.78 12.08
C VAL A 68 -12.77 11.91 13.47
N ASP A 69 -12.27 12.86 14.27
CA ASP A 69 -12.87 13.25 15.55
C ASP A 69 -14.36 13.62 15.41
#